data_AF-A0A9X9A9I3-F1
#
_entry.id   AF-A0A9X9A9I3-F1
#
_cell.length_a   1.000
_cell.length_b   1.000
_cell.length_c   1.000
_cell.angle_alpha   90.00
_cell.angle_beta   90.00
_cell.angle_gamma   90.00
#
_symmetry.space_group_name_H-M   'P 1'
#
loop_
_entity.id
_entity.type
_entity.pdbx_description
1 polymer ?
#
loop_
_entity_poly.entity_id
_entity_poly.type
_entity_poly.pdbx_seq_one_letter_code
_entity_poly.pdbx_strand_id
1 'polypeptide(L)'
;MDFATIIGLILGFVAVVVGMVVKGADVTALLNPAAALIIFIGTFAAVCIAFPMNQLKRVPKLFKVLFGSNKKDLSYEQLLELFVHWTSESRKYGILSLEQQLDKIQDEFLLRGMKFVIDGVSAEDLEQILESELEAIEERHAKGAAIFSQAGTYAPTLG
;
A
#
# COMPACT_ATOMS: atom_id res chain seq x y z
N MET A 1 7.08 6.26 6.33
CA MET A 1 6.83 4.96 6.95
C MET A 1 5.96 5.16 8.15
N ASP A 2 5.12 4.17 8.44
CA ASP A 2 4.52 4.05 9.75
C ASP A 2 5.59 3.70 10.79
N PHE A 3 5.55 4.38 11.93
CA PHE A 3 6.44 4.13 13.07
C PHE A 3 6.25 2.70 13.60
N ALA A 4 5.04 2.17 13.53
CA ALA A 4 4.72 0.80 13.95
C ALA A 4 5.50 -0.24 13.14
N THR A 5 5.65 -0.05 11.81
CA THR A 5 6.42 -0.97 10.96
C THR A 5 7.90 -1.04 11.38
N ILE A 6 8.50 0.11 11.69
CA ILE A 6 9.91 0.19 12.10
C ILE A 6 10.10 -0.47 13.48
N ILE A 7 9.24 -0.13 14.44
CA ILE A 7 9.29 -0.74 15.78
C ILE A 7 9.13 -2.25 15.70
N GLY A 8 8.13 -2.74 14.95
CA GLY A 8 7.87 -4.16 14.82
C GLY A 8 9.07 -4.93 14.27
N LEU A 9 9.74 -4.38 13.24
CA LEU A 9 10.93 -4.99 12.67
C LEU A 9 12.10 -5.04 13.67
N ILE A 10 12.33 -3.96 14.42
CA ILE A 10 13.39 -3.90 15.44
C ILE A 10 13.08 -4.89 16.59
N LEU A 11 11.85 -4.89 17.09
CA LEU A 11 11.43 -5.80 18.17
C LEU A 11 11.56 -7.26 17.76
N GLY A 12 11.16 -7.62 16.54
CA GLY A 12 11.31 -8.98 16.02
C GLY A 12 12.77 -9.42 15.98
N PHE A 13 13.67 -8.57 15.48
CA PHE A 13 15.10 -8.87 15.46
C PHE A 13 15.70 -9.01 16.87
N VAL A 14 15.37 -8.07 17.77
CA VAL A 14 15.83 -8.11 19.17
C VAL A 14 15.33 -9.36 19.88
N ALA A 15 14.08 -9.77 19.67
CA ALA A 15 13.51 -10.96 20.28
C ALA A 15 14.27 -12.23 19.89
N VAL A 16 14.66 -12.37 18.61
CA VAL A 16 15.46 -13.51 18.12
C VAL A 16 16.84 -13.51 18.79
N VAL A 17 17.56 -12.38 18.79
CA VAL A 17 18.92 -12.29 19.35
C VAL A 17 18.92 -12.55 20.85
N VAL A 18 18.03 -11.89 21.60
CA VAL A 18 17.92 -12.08 23.06
C VAL A 18 17.53 -13.53 23.38
N GLY A 19 16.59 -14.11 22.63
CA GLY A 19 16.20 -15.51 22.80
C GLY A 19 17.36 -16.49 22.62
N MET A 20 18.25 -16.26 21.65
CA MET A 20 19.46 -17.06 21.47
C MET A 20 20.43 -16.93 22.64
N VAL A 21 20.70 -15.70 23.10
CA VAL A 21 21.61 -15.44 24.22
C VAL A 21 21.09 -16.09 25.51
N VAL A 22 19.78 -15.98 25.79
CA VAL A 22 19.16 -16.60 26.97
C VAL A 22 19.25 -18.12 26.92
N LYS A 23 19.15 -18.72 25.73
CA LYS A 23 19.34 -20.17 25.51
C LYS A 23 20.82 -20.59 25.60
N GLY A 24 21.76 -19.65 25.69
CA GLY A 24 23.20 -19.92 25.63
C GLY A 24 23.70 -20.30 24.24
N ALA A 25 22.95 -19.99 23.19
CA ALA A 25 23.34 -20.22 21.81
C ALA A 25 24.25 -19.09 21.30
N ASP A 26 25.28 -19.45 20.52
CA ASP A 26 26.14 -18.46 19.88
C ASP A 26 25.36 -17.72 18.78
N VAL A 27 25.31 -16.39 18.88
CA VAL A 27 24.63 -15.52 17.90
C VAL A 27 25.31 -15.59 16.53
N THR A 28 26.60 -15.94 16.47
CA THR A 28 27.32 -16.14 15.20
C THR A 28 26.74 -17.28 14.37
N ALA A 29 25.97 -18.20 14.98
CA ALA A 29 25.27 -19.26 14.26
C ALA A 29 24.21 -18.73 13.28
N LEU A 30 23.71 -17.50 13.47
CA LEU A 30 22.84 -16.84 12.49
C LEU A 30 23.57 -16.46 11.19
N LEU A 31 24.90 -16.28 11.26
CA LEU A 31 25.73 -15.94 10.11
C LEU A 31 26.16 -17.21 9.36
N ASN A 32 25.18 -17.94 8.82
CA ASN A 32 25.40 -19.09 7.97
C ASN A 32 25.13 -18.74 6.49
N PRO A 33 26.17 -18.50 5.67
CA PRO A 33 25.99 -18.12 4.27
C PRO A 33 25.26 -19.19 3.45
N ALA A 34 25.45 -20.48 3.76
CA ALA A 34 24.79 -21.56 3.05
C ALA A 34 23.28 -21.57 3.34
N ALA A 35 22.88 -21.46 4.61
CA ALA A 35 21.48 -21.38 4.99
C ALA A 35 20.80 -20.13 4.40
N ALA A 36 21.47 -18.97 4.48
CA ALA A 36 20.98 -17.73 3.89
C ALA A 36 20.76 -17.87 2.38
N LEU A 37 21.72 -18.48 1.65
CA LEU A 37 21.60 -18.69 0.21
C LEU A 37 20.38 -19.54 -0.14
N ILE A 38 20.18 -20.67 0.56
CA ILE A 38 19.04 -21.57 0.30
C ILE A 38 17.71 -20.86 0.56
N ILE A 39 17.59 -20.17 1.70
CA ILE A 39 16.35 -19.48 2.08
C ILE A 39 16.05 -18.32 1.13
N PHE A 40 17.01 -17.41 0.90
CA PHE A 40 16.77 -16.23 0.06
C PHE A 40 16.59 -16.58 -1.42
N ILE A 41 17.50 -17.39 -2.00
CA ILE A 41 17.40 -17.75 -3.42
C ILE A 41 16.22 -18.68 -3.66
N GLY A 42 15.98 -19.65 -2.76
CA GLY A 42 14.86 -20.56 -2.88
C GLY A 42 13.51 -19.83 -2.76
N THR A 43 13.38 -18.90 -1.81
CA THR A 43 12.15 -18.09 -1.68
C THR A 43 11.94 -17.22 -2.90
N PHE A 44 13.00 -16.59 -3.41
CA PHE A 44 12.92 -15.79 -4.63
C PHE A 44 12.50 -16.64 -5.84
N ALA A 45 13.09 -17.82 -6.01
CA ALA A 45 12.73 -18.75 -7.08
C ALA A 45 11.27 -19.22 -6.97
N ALA A 46 10.82 -19.58 -5.77
CA ALA A 46 9.44 -19.99 -5.52
C ALA A 46 8.44 -18.85 -5.83
N VAL A 47 8.76 -17.61 -5.44
CA VAL A 47 7.97 -16.42 -5.78
C VAL A 47 7.97 -16.16 -7.29
N CYS A 48 9.10 -16.35 -7.98
CA CYS A 48 9.18 -16.24 -9.43
C CYS A 48 8.33 -17.28 -10.17
N ILE A 49 8.14 -18.47 -9.59
CA ILE A 49 7.26 -19.51 -10.12
C ILE A 49 5.78 -19.16 -9.86
N ALA A 50 5.48 -18.64 -8.66
CA ALA A 50 4.11 -18.37 -8.23
C ALA A 50 3.47 -17.15 -8.91
N PHE A 51 4.26 -16.14 -9.30
CA PHE A 51 3.74 -14.88 -9.82
C PHE A 51 4.24 -14.55 -11.22
N PRO A 52 3.38 -13.99 -12.09
CA PRO A 52 3.79 -13.58 -13.42
C PRO A 52 4.77 -12.39 -13.37
N MET A 53 5.69 -12.34 -14.35
CA MET A 53 6.78 -11.36 -14.40
C MET A 53 6.30 -9.89 -14.40
N ASN A 54 5.11 -9.60 -14.94
CA ASN A 54 4.52 -8.26 -14.91
C ASN A 54 4.18 -7.76 -13.49
N GLN A 55 3.85 -8.66 -12.56
CA GLN A 55 3.62 -8.34 -11.15
C GLN A 55 4.95 -8.21 -10.41
N LEU A 56 5.91 -9.10 -10.66
CA LEU A 56 7.23 -9.08 -10.02
C LEU A 56 8.00 -7.79 -10.32
N LYS A 57 7.89 -7.24 -11.53
CA LYS A 57 8.48 -5.95 -11.90
C LYS A 57 7.99 -4.78 -11.02
N ARG A 58 6.86 -4.92 -10.33
CA ARG A 58 6.31 -3.91 -9.43
C ARG A 58 6.89 -3.98 -8.01
N VAL A 59 7.56 -5.06 -7.64
CA VAL A 59 8.12 -5.28 -6.29
C VAL A 59 9.00 -4.10 -5.81
N PRO A 60 9.93 -3.54 -6.61
CA PRO A 60 10.72 -2.38 -6.17
C PRO A 60 9.85 -1.16 -5.83
N LYS A 61 8.76 -0.94 -6.58
CA LYS A 61 7.80 0.14 -6.29
C LYS A 61 7.02 -0.15 -5.01
N LEU A 62 6.66 -1.41 -4.73
CA LEU A 62 6.00 -1.80 -3.50
C LEU A 62 6.91 -1.59 -2.27
N PHE A 63 8.22 -1.86 -2.38
CA PHE A 63 9.18 -1.48 -1.34
C PHE A 63 9.21 0.02 -1.09
N LYS A 64 9.15 0.85 -2.15
CA LYS A 64 9.05 2.30 -1.99
C LYS A 64 7.77 2.75 -1.29
N VAL A 65 6.66 2.00 -1.44
CA VAL A 65 5.42 2.27 -0.70
C VAL A 65 5.55 1.86 0.77
N LEU A 66 6.04 0.64 1.04
CA LEU A 66 6.27 0.12 2.39
C LEU A 66 7.19 1.02 3.22
N PHE A 67 8.30 1.44 2.62
CA PHE A 67 9.32 2.28 3.27
C PHE A 67 9.12 3.78 2.96
N GLY A 68 8.10 4.14 2.18
CA GLY A 68 7.77 5.51 1.82
C GLY A 68 6.98 6.21 2.91
N SER A 69 7.01 7.54 2.92
CA SER A 69 6.07 8.33 3.71
C SER A 69 4.84 8.64 2.86
N ASN A 70 3.70 8.03 3.18
CA ASN A 70 2.36 8.47 2.75
C ASN A 70 2.00 9.78 3.46
N LYS A 71 2.76 10.85 3.20
CA LYS A 71 2.56 12.18 3.79
C LYS A 71 1.47 13.01 3.08
N LYS A 72 0.70 12.40 2.17
CA LYS A 72 -0.24 13.11 1.30
C LYS A 72 -1.69 12.67 1.46
N ASP A 73 -1.98 11.74 2.36
CA ASP A 73 -3.34 11.28 2.57
C ASP A 73 -4.03 12.29 3.51
N LEU A 74 -5.14 12.89 3.03
CA LEU A 74 -5.98 13.74 3.86
C LEU A 74 -6.56 12.90 5.01
N SER A 75 -6.59 13.47 6.21
CA SER A 75 -7.32 12.80 7.30
C SER A 75 -8.81 12.73 6.97
N TYR A 76 -9.52 11.81 7.61
CA TYR A 76 -10.98 11.71 7.47
C TYR A 76 -11.68 13.05 7.78
N GLU A 77 -11.22 13.76 8.80
CA GLU A 77 -11.72 15.08 9.20
C GLU A 77 -11.48 16.11 8.09
N GLN A 78 -10.27 16.13 7.50
CA GLN A 78 -9.93 17.03 6.40
C GLN A 78 -10.75 16.74 5.14
N LEU A 79 -11.01 15.46 4.83
CA LEU A 79 -11.88 15.06 3.74
C LEU A 79 -13.31 15.56 3.97
N LEU A 80 -13.84 15.37 5.18
CA LEU A 80 -15.19 15.80 5.51
C LEU A 80 -15.35 17.32 5.38
N GLU A 81 -14.40 18.09 5.92
CA GLU A 81 -14.36 19.55 5.76
C GLU A 81 -14.32 19.97 4.29
N LEU A 82 -13.52 19.27 3.47
CA LEU A 82 -13.41 19.51 2.03
C LEU A 82 -14.75 19.28 1.31
N PHE A 83 -15.44 18.17 1.58
CA PHE A 83 -16.74 17.88 0.98
C PHE A 83 -17.82 18.88 1.42
N VAL A 84 -17.82 19.29 2.69
CA VAL A 84 -18.72 20.34 3.19
C VAL A 84 -18.46 21.67 2.47
N HIS A 85 -17.18 22.02 2.29
CA HIS A 85 -16.79 23.23 1.56
C HIS A 85 -17.30 23.21 0.11
N TRP A 86 -17.05 22.14 -0.65
CA TRP A 86 -17.53 22.00 -2.03
C TRP A 86 -19.06 22.04 -2.13
N THR A 87 -19.75 21.38 -1.19
CA THR A 87 -21.21 21.42 -1.15
C THR A 87 -21.75 22.83 -0.90
N SER A 88 -21.11 23.59 0.00
CA SER A 88 -21.47 24.98 0.28
C SER A 88 -21.22 25.89 -0.93
N GLU A 89 -20.07 25.73 -1.58
CA GLU A 89 -19.69 26.50 -2.76
C GLU A 89 -20.65 26.25 -3.93
N SER A 90 -20.92 24.98 -4.23
CA SER A 90 -21.87 24.56 -5.27
C SER A 90 -23.28 25.08 -5.03
N ARG A 91 -23.77 25.08 -3.77
CA ARG A 91 -25.09 25.64 -3.43
C ARG A 91 -25.16 27.16 -3.62
N LYS A 92 -24.06 27.88 -3.39
CA LYS A 92 -24.02 29.34 -3.42
C LYS A 92 -23.76 29.90 -4.82
N TYR A 93 -22.88 29.26 -5.59
CA TYR A 93 -22.39 29.76 -6.88
C TYR A 93 -22.68 28.82 -8.06
N GLY A 94 -23.26 27.64 -7.81
CA GLY A 94 -23.54 26.63 -8.82
C GLY A 94 -22.38 25.65 -9.03
N ILE A 95 -22.64 24.53 -9.72
CA ILE A 95 -21.70 23.41 -9.83
C ILE A 95 -20.40 23.76 -10.58
N LEU A 96 -20.48 24.70 -11.53
CA LEU A 96 -19.33 25.19 -12.32
C LEU A 96 -18.31 25.93 -11.46
N SER A 97 -18.68 26.42 -10.28
CA SER A 97 -17.71 27.04 -9.37
C SER A 97 -16.63 26.03 -8.92
N LEU A 98 -16.96 24.75 -8.90
CA LEU A 98 -16.04 23.68 -8.52
C LEU A 98 -14.90 23.47 -9.53
N GLU A 99 -15.01 23.97 -10.76
CA GLU A 99 -13.91 23.92 -11.74
C GLU A 99 -12.63 24.61 -11.19
N GLN A 100 -12.80 25.70 -10.45
CA GLN A 100 -11.69 26.45 -9.84
C GLN A 100 -10.98 25.67 -8.72
N GLN A 101 -11.59 24.59 -8.24
CA GLN A 101 -11.03 23.73 -7.20
C GLN A 101 -10.25 22.55 -7.79
N LEU A 102 -10.43 22.22 -9.08
CA LEU A 102 -9.79 21.06 -9.73
C LEU A 102 -8.26 21.08 -9.58
N ASP A 103 -7.64 22.24 -9.78
CA ASP A 103 -6.18 22.39 -9.71
C ASP A 103 -5.60 22.21 -8.30
N LYS A 104 -6.47 22.26 -7.26
CA LYS A 104 -6.06 22.10 -5.86
C LYS A 104 -6.16 20.64 -5.40
N ILE A 105 -6.87 19.79 -6.15
CA ILE A 105 -7.02 18.38 -5.80
C ILE A 105 -5.74 17.64 -6.21
N GLN A 106 -5.03 17.10 -5.20
CA GLN A 106 -3.83 16.30 -5.44
C GLN A 106 -4.13 14.81 -5.66
N ASP A 107 -5.25 14.33 -5.11
CA ASP A 107 -5.65 12.94 -5.22
C ASP A 107 -6.37 12.68 -6.56
N GLU A 108 -5.85 11.74 -7.34
CA GLU A 108 -6.39 11.47 -8.68
C GLU A 108 -7.82 10.90 -8.64
N PHE A 109 -8.18 10.16 -7.59
CA PHE A 109 -9.51 9.57 -7.46
C PHE A 109 -10.55 10.67 -7.20
N LEU A 110 -10.28 11.56 -6.24
CA LEU A 110 -11.12 12.73 -5.98
C LEU A 110 -11.22 13.66 -7.20
N LEU A 111 -10.11 13.86 -7.93
CA LEU A 111 -10.08 14.71 -9.11
C LEU A 111 -11.01 14.18 -10.21
N ARG A 112 -10.99 12.87 -10.46
CA ARG A 112 -11.88 12.24 -11.45
C ARG A 112 -13.34 12.31 -11.02
N GLY A 113 -13.64 11.99 -9.76
CA GLY A 113 -14.99 12.10 -9.21
C GLY A 113 -15.56 13.51 -9.40
N MET A 114 -14.78 14.55 -9.08
CA MET A 114 -15.23 15.93 -9.25
C MET A 114 -15.44 16.31 -10.72
N LYS A 115 -14.63 15.80 -11.65
CA LYS A 115 -14.84 16.02 -13.10
C LYS A 115 -16.14 15.40 -13.58
N PHE A 116 -16.43 14.15 -13.20
CA PHE A 116 -17.69 13.50 -13.57
C PHE A 116 -18.93 14.27 -13.05
N VAL A 117 -18.83 14.82 -11.84
CA VAL A 117 -19.88 15.66 -11.26
C VAL A 117 -20.08 16.95 -12.07
N ILE A 118 -18.99 17.61 -12.48
CA ILE A 118 -19.05 18.82 -13.33
C ILE A 118 -19.61 18.50 -14.72
N ASP A 119 -19.23 17.35 -15.29
CA ASP A 119 -19.70 16.87 -16.59
C ASP A 119 -21.18 16.41 -16.57
N GLY A 120 -21.82 16.40 -15.40
CA GLY A 120 -23.23 16.10 -15.25
C GLY A 120 -23.57 14.60 -15.30
N VAL A 121 -22.61 13.73 -14.97
CA VAL A 121 -22.86 12.29 -14.81
C VAL A 121 -23.91 12.07 -13.72
N SER A 122 -24.81 11.11 -13.92
CA SER A 122 -25.85 10.79 -12.94
C SER A 122 -25.21 10.25 -11.64
N ALA A 123 -25.88 10.43 -10.51
CA ALA A 123 -25.36 9.95 -9.23
C ALA A 123 -25.16 8.41 -9.22
N GLU A 124 -26.09 7.68 -9.85
CA GLU A 124 -26.05 6.22 -9.96
C GLU A 124 -24.86 5.75 -10.81
N ASP A 125 -24.65 6.37 -11.98
CA ASP A 125 -23.51 6.05 -12.85
C ASP A 125 -22.17 6.43 -12.18
N LEU A 126 -22.13 7.57 -11.48
CA LEU A 126 -20.95 8.04 -10.77
C LEU A 126 -20.53 7.05 -9.68
N GLU A 127 -21.49 6.61 -8.87
CA GLU A 127 -21.26 5.60 -7.83
C GLU A 127 -20.69 4.33 -8.45
N GLN A 128 -21.33 3.80 -9.50
CA GLN A 128 -20.88 2.58 -10.17
C GLN A 128 -19.44 2.71 -10.73
N ILE A 129 -19.10 3.85 -11.34
CA ILE A 129 -17.77 4.11 -11.88
C ILE A 129 -16.73 4.15 -10.76
N LEU A 130 -17.00 4.90 -9.70
CA LEU A 130 -16.05 5.06 -8.58
C LEU A 130 -15.88 3.78 -7.78
N GLU A 131 -16.95 3.00 -7.57
CA GLU A 131 -16.88 1.67 -6.95
C GLU A 131 -16.02 0.72 -7.79
N SER A 132 -16.24 0.68 -9.12
CA SER A 132 -15.43 -0.15 -10.02
C SER A 132 -13.94 0.25 -10.00
N GLU A 133 -13.65 1.55 -9.89
CA GLU A 133 -12.27 2.03 -9.75
C GLU A 133 -11.65 1.62 -8.40
N LEU A 134 -12.41 1.71 -7.30
CA LEU A 134 -11.98 1.24 -5.98
C LEU A 134 -11.69 -0.26 -5.99
N GLU A 135 -12.56 -1.08 -6.54
CA GLU A 135 -12.34 -2.52 -6.67
C GLU A 135 -11.04 -2.83 -7.43
N ALA A 136 -10.80 -2.13 -8.54
CA ALA A 136 -9.56 -2.30 -9.32
C ALA A 136 -8.31 -1.87 -8.54
N ILE A 137 -8.41 -0.81 -7.74
CA ILE A 137 -7.33 -0.34 -6.85
C ILE A 137 -7.05 -1.39 -5.76
N GLU A 138 -8.09 -1.89 -5.10
CA GLU A 138 -8.01 -2.91 -4.06
C GLU A 138 -7.40 -4.20 -4.59
N GLU A 139 -7.88 -4.70 -5.74
CA GLU A 139 -7.35 -5.91 -6.36
C GLU A 139 -5.86 -5.76 -6.71
N ARG A 140 -5.46 -4.58 -7.18
CA ARG A 140 -4.04 -4.25 -7.45
C ARG A 140 -3.21 -4.27 -6.16
N HIS A 141 -3.72 -3.74 -5.06
CA HIS A 141 -3.03 -3.76 -3.76
C HIS A 141 -2.96 -5.18 -3.19
N ALA A 142 -4.04 -5.95 -3.26
CA ALA A 142 -4.10 -7.34 -2.82
C ALA A 142 -3.09 -8.21 -3.57
N LYS A 143 -3.02 -8.09 -4.91
CA LYS A 143 -2.01 -8.78 -5.73
C LYS A 143 -0.58 -8.41 -5.31
N GLY A 144 -0.33 -7.14 -5.00
CA GLY A 144 0.98 -6.67 -4.51
C GLY A 144 1.34 -7.25 -3.15
N ALA A 145 0.38 -7.27 -2.21
CA ALA A 145 0.56 -7.82 -0.87
C ALA A 145 0.75 -9.34 -0.88
N ALA A 146 0.04 -10.05 -1.77
CA ALA A 146 0.10 -11.50 -1.92
C ALA A 146 1.53 -11.99 -2.21
N ILE A 147 2.34 -11.22 -2.95
CA ILE A 147 3.75 -11.56 -3.23
C ILE A 147 4.53 -11.72 -1.91
N PHE A 148 4.39 -10.77 -0.97
CA PHE A 148 5.09 -10.80 0.31
C PHE A 148 4.52 -11.86 1.25
N SER A 149 3.20 -12.04 1.28
CA SER A 149 2.55 -13.09 2.06
C SER A 149 3.03 -14.49 1.64
N GLN A 150 3.13 -14.71 0.34
CA GLN A 150 3.57 -15.98 -0.22
C GLN A 150 5.08 -16.20 0.01
N ALA A 151 5.89 -15.15 -0.13
CA ALA A 151 7.32 -15.21 0.23
C ALA A 151 7.52 -15.59 1.71
N GLY A 152 6.74 -15.00 2.61
CA GLY A 152 6.75 -15.31 4.04
C GLY A 152 6.29 -16.74 4.35
N THR A 153 5.44 -17.32 3.51
CA THR A 153 5.00 -18.72 3.62
C THR A 153 6.08 -19.70 3.13
N TYR A 154 6.79 -19.36 2.05
CA TYR A 154 7.84 -20.23 1.49
C TYR A 154 9.15 -20.20 2.29
N ALA A 155 9.56 -19.04 2.81
CA ALA A 155 10.83 -18.89 3.52
C ALA A 155 11.05 -19.91 4.66
N PRO A 156 10.09 -20.17 5.58
CA PRO A 156 10.28 -21.14 6.65
C PRO A 156 10.20 -22.61 6.18
N THR A 157 9.68 -22.89 4.99
CA THR A 157 9.62 -24.27 4.46
C THR A 157 10.93 -24.68 3.77
N LEU A 158 11.74 -23.71 3.38
CA LEU A 158 13.02 -23.90 2.72
C LEU A 158 14.21 -23.84 3.70
N GLY A 159 13.97 -23.44 4.96
CA GLY A 159 14.98 -23.22 6.00
C GLY A 159 14.78 -24.06 7.24
#